data_AF-A0A3P1CVY2-F1
#
_entry.id   AF-A0A3P1CVY2-F1
#
_cell.length_a   1.000
_cell.length_b   1.000
_cell.length_c   1.000
_cell.angle_alpha   90.00
_cell.angle_beta   90.00
_cell.angle_gamma   90.00
#
_symmetry.space_group_name_H-M   'P 1'
#
loop_
_entity.id
_entity.type
_entity.pdbx_description
1 polymer ?
#
loop_
_entity_poly.entity_id
_entity_poly.type
_entity_poly.pdbx_seq_one_letter_code
_entity_poly.pdbx_strand_id
1 'polypeptide(L)'
;MYDMTPKELYFANGGQTLYIYKDGFGDQYKATPAEEAEWRKELIEREWQRLDTETNSVVLKMLIDNLKYHAADDLVPGLLQKLEEVSPEKRVVIAGCLWKINKYKKSVSIILDALKEHRKDVINTVFSTFQDMAGEKETALFLLSCLEGDDAVLHNKAHTTLTMWGYMGIPELRDESLDKALSLESKTDHPTVFQNALKTVKRILKIR
;
A
#
# COMPACT_ATOMS: atom_id res chain seq x y z
N MET A 1 28.54 1.11 22.40
CA MET A 1 27.38 0.18 22.41
C MET A 1 26.20 1.03 22.82
N TYR A 2 25.13 1.12 22.00
CA TYR A 2 23.93 1.84 22.42
C TYR A 2 23.27 1.02 23.52
N ASP A 3 23.20 1.56 24.74
CA ASP A 3 22.54 0.93 25.87
C ASP A 3 21.07 1.37 25.86
N MET A 4 20.22 0.55 25.26
CA MET A 4 18.77 0.79 25.21
C MET A 4 18.08 -0.09 26.25
N THR A 5 17.14 0.50 26.98
CA THR A 5 16.27 -0.25 27.89
C THR A 5 15.40 -1.26 27.11
N PRO A 6 14.91 -2.33 27.77
CA PRO A 6 13.98 -3.27 27.12
C PRO A 6 12.75 -2.59 26.51
N LYS A 7 12.23 -1.54 27.16
CA LYS A 7 11.12 -0.74 26.64
C LYS A 7 11.52 0.02 25.37
N GLU A 8 12.67 0.69 25.34
CA GLU A 8 13.14 1.39 24.14
C GLU A 8 13.34 0.41 22.96
N LEU A 9 13.91 -0.76 23.22
CA LEU A 9 14.04 -1.83 22.22
C LEU A 9 12.67 -2.29 21.70
N TYR A 10 11.69 -2.45 22.60
CA TYR A 10 10.31 -2.78 22.24
C TYR A 10 9.71 -1.74 21.30
N PHE A 11 9.76 -0.45 21.65
CA PHE A 11 9.16 0.62 20.87
C PHE A 11 9.90 0.89 19.55
N ALA A 12 11.23 0.73 19.52
CA ALA A 12 12.04 0.87 18.31
C ALA A 12 11.69 -0.19 17.25
N ASN A 13 11.27 -1.38 17.70
CA ASN A 13 10.86 -2.49 16.83
C ASN A 13 9.34 -2.57 16.63
N GLY A 14 8.59 -1.52 17.00
CA GLY A 14 7.13 -1.51 16.90
C GLY A 14 6.49 -2.68 17.68
N GLY A 15 7.08 -3.08 18.81
CA GLY A 15 6.61 -4.18 19.64
C GLY A 15 6.77 -5.59 19.04
N GLN A 16 7.50 -5.72 17.93
CA GLN A 16 7.77 -7.00 17.28
C GLN A 16 9.05 -7.62 17.86
N THR A 17 8.90 -8.32 18.99
CA THR A 17 10.01 -8.85 19.80
C THR A 17 10.95 -9.75 19.01
N LEU A 18 10.44 -10.51 18.03
CA LEU A 18 11.25 -11.33 17.12
C LEU A 18 12.38 -10.52 16.44
N TYR A 19 12.14 -9.26 16.07
CA TYR A 19 13.17 -8.43 15.42
C TYR A 19 14.23 -7.97 16.40
N ILE A 20 13.88 -7.74 17.67
CA ILE A 20 14.87 -7.44 18.73
C ILE A 20 15.92 -8.56 18.83
N TYR A 21 15.47 -9.82 18.76
CA TYR A 21 16.39 -10.97 18.75
C TYR A 21 17.21 -11.06 17.46
N LYS A 22 16.60 -10.82 16.29
CA LYS A 22 17.31 -10.84 15.00
C LYS A 22 18.37 -9.74 14.88
N ASP A 23 18.12 -8.60 15.51
CA ASP A 23 19.03 -7.45 15.52
C ASP A 23 20.16 -7.59 16.56
N GLY A 24 20.22 -8.73 17.27
CA GLY A 24 21.30 -9.05 18.21
C GLY A 24 21.10 -8.48 19.62
N PHE A 25 19.91 -7.97 19.94
CA PHE A 25 19.59 -7.42 21.26
C PHE A 25 18.86 -8.40 22.18
N GLY A 26 18.83 -9.69 21.83
CA GLY A 26 18.15 -10.73 22.62
C GLY A 26 18.63 -10.84 24.06
N ASP A 27 19.94 -10.70 24.31
CA ASP A 27 20.50 -10.76 25.67
C ASP A 27 20.14 -9.54 26.53
N GLN A 28 19.79 -8.43 25.90
CA GLN A 28 19.39 -7.18 26.56
C GLN A 28 17.88 -7.12 26.80
N TYR A 29 17.10 -7.83 25.99
CA TYR A 29 15.65 -7.80 26.05
C TYR A 29 15.10 -8.80 27.08
N LYS A 30 14.86 -8.30 28.31
CA LYS A 30 14.41 -9.10 29.46
C LYS A 30 13.00 -8.77 29.94
N ALA A 31 12.14 -8.31 29.04
CA ALA A 31 10.77 -7.93 29.37
C ALA A 31 9.94 -9.15 29.78
N THR A 32 9.11 -8.97 30.80
CA THR A 32 8.09 -9.93 31.20
C THR A 32 6.84 -9.80 30.32
N PRO A 33 5.99 -10.85 30.22
CA PRO A 33 4.73 -10.76 29.48
C PRO A 33 3.79 -9.65 29.98
N ALA A 34 3.85 -9.31 31.27
CA ALA A 34 3.04 -8.23 31.85
C ALA A 34 3.53 -6.85 31.37
N GLU A 35 4.85 -6.63 31.36
CA GLU A 35 5.45 -5.41 30.83
C GLU A 35 5.15 -5.24 29.34
N GLU A 36 5.30 -6.29 28.53
CA GLU A 36 4.96 -6.25 27.10
C GLU A 36 3.48 -5.92 26.87
N ALA A 37 2.58 -6.46 27.69
CA ALA A 37 1.15 -6.17 27.59
C ALA A 37 0.83 -4.71 27.91
N GLU A 38 1.54 -4.10 28.86
CA GLU A 38 1.41 -2.68 29.20
C GLU A 38 1.99 -1.78 28.11
N TRP A 39 3.21 -2.07 27.65
CA TRP A 39 3.87 -1.32 26.57
C TRP A 39 3.13 -1.43 25.25
N ARG A 40 2.48 -2.56 24.97
CA ARG A 40 1.61 -2.69 23.78
C ARG A 40 0.47 -1.69 23.81
N LYS A 41 -0.18 -1.47 24.96
CA LYS A 41 -1.28 -0.49 25.08
C LYS A 41 -0.78 0.92 24.81
N GLU A 42 0.34 1.29 25.43
CA GLU A 42 1.00 2.59 25.22
C GLU A 42 1.47 2.76 23.77
N LEU A 43 1.98 1.70 23.14
CA LEU A 43 2.35 1.71 21.73
C LEU A 43 1.11 1.97 20.86
N ILE A 44 0.01 1.23 21.04
CA ILE A 44 -1.23 1.43 20.26
C ILE A 44 -1.71 2.88 20.38
N GLU A 45 -1.77 3.42 21.60
CA GLU A 45 -2.16 4.81 21.84
C GLU A 45 -1.24 5.80 21.10
N ARG A 46 0.08 5.60 21.20
CA ARG A 46 1.07 6.42 20.50
C ARG A 46 0.89 6.36 18.99
N GLU A 47 0.67 5.19 18.41
CA GLU A 47 0.52 5.05 16.96
C GLU A 47 -0.77 5.73 16.46
N TRP A 48 -1.86 5.69 17.24
CA TRP A 48 -3.08 6.45 16.93
C TRP A 48 -2.85 7.96 16.96
N GLN A 49 -2.17 8.49 17.99
CA GLN A 49 -1.84 9.92 18.09
C GLN A 49 -0.92 10.36 16.94
N ARG A 50 0.06 9.51 16.57
CA ARG A 50 0.94 9.79 15.43
C ARG A 50 0.20 9.77 14.11
N LEU A 51 -0.82 8.92 13.95
CA LEU A 51 -1.63 8.86 12.73
C LEU A 51 -2.33 10.20 12.44
N ASP A 52 -2.65 10.99 13.47
CA ASP A 52 -3.28 12.30 13.31
C ASP A 52 -2.33 13.35 12.73
N THR A 53 -1.06 13.32 13.12
CA THR A 53 -0.08 14.35 12.78
C THR A 53 0.86 13.97 11.64
N GLU A 54 1.04 12.67 11.37
CA GLU A 54 1.93 12.19 10.33
C GLU A 54 1.44 12.57 8.92
N THR A 55 2.37 12.88 8.03
CA THR A 55 2.10 13.28 6.64
C THR A 55 2.78 12.38 5.62
N ASN A 56 3.85 11.68 6.02
CA ASN A 56 4.54 10.75 5.14
C ASN A 56 3.71 9.49 4.90
N SER A 57 3.35 9.22 3.65
CA SER A 57 2.50 8.07 3.28
C SER A 57 3.08 6.71 3.62
N VAL A 58 4.40 6.53 3.57
CA VAL A 58 5.08 5.29 3.97
C VAL A 58 4.97 5.10 5.48
N VAL A 59 5.23 6.14 6.26
CA VAL A 59 5.11 6.08 7.72
C VAL A 59 3.66 5.85 8.12
N LEU A 60 2.69 6.52 7.50
CA LEU A 60 1.26 6.28 7.73
C LEU A 60 0.87 4.81 7.54
N LYS A 61 1.34 4.18 6.44
CA LYS A 61 1.12 2.74 6.20
C LYS A 61 1.75 1.89 7.30
N MET A 62 2.96 2.22 7.74
CA MET A 62 3.64 1.51 8.83
C MET A 62 2.88 1.65 10.16
N LEU A 63 2.39 2.85 10.52
CA LEU A 63 1.59 3.06 11.72
C LEU A 63 0.34 2.16 11.71
N ILE A 64 -0.37 2.11 10.58
CA ILE A 64 -1.59 1.29 10.44
C ILE A 64 -1.26 -0.21 10.45
N ASP A 65 -0.19 -0.65 9.78
CA ASP A 65 0.26 -2.04 9.83
C ASP A 65 0.68 -2.44 11.26
N ASN A 66 1.25 -1.51 12.04
CA ASN A 66 1.60 -1.73 13.44
C ASN A 66 0.37 -1.84 14.34
N LEU A 67 -0.61 -0.94 14.19
CA LEU A 67 -1.91 -1.04 14.87
C LEU A 67 -2.61 -2.37 14.55
N LYS A 68 -2.54 -2.81 13.28
CA LYS A 68 -3.07 -4.11 12.85
C LYS A 68 -2.34 -5.27 13.52
N TYR A 69 -1.01 -5.23 13.54
CA TYR A 69 -0.18 -6.27 14.15
C TYR A 69 -0.53 -6.47 15.64
N HIS A 70 -0.75 -5.38 16.37
CA HIS A 70 -1.12 -5.43 17.78
C HIS A 70 -2.62 -5.64 18.03
N ALA A 71 -3.40 -5.91 16.99
CA ALA A 71 -4.85 -6.08 17.06
C ALA A 71 -5.53 -4.93 17.82
N ALA A 72 -5.16 -3.69 17.50
CA ALA A 72 -5.77 -2.51 18.10
C ALA A 72 -7.30 -2.58 18.00
N ASP A 73 -7.96 -2.42 19.15
CA ASP A 73 -9.40 -2.38 19.22
C ASP A 73 -9.93 -1.28 18.29
N ASP A 74 -11.06 -1.55 17.64
CA ASP A 74 -11.72 -0.61 16.73
C ASP A 74 -10.86 -0.09 15.56
N LEU A 75 -9.80 -0.82 15.15
CA LEU A 75 -8.96 -0.38 14.02
C LEU A 75 -9.77 -0.01 12.77
N VAL A 76 -10.67 -0.90 12.32
CA VAL A 76 -11.49 -0.63 11.12
C VAL A 76 -12.46 0.53 11.36
N PRO A 77 -13.31 0.54 12.40
CA PRO A 77 -14.16 1.69 12.72
C PRO A 77 -13.39 3.02 12.82
N GLY A 78 -12.25 3.05 13.52
CA GLY A 78 -11.45 4.25 13.71
C GLY A 78 -10.85 4.77 12.40
N LEU A 79 -10.36 3.87 11.53
CA LEU A 79 -9.89 4.25 10.19
C LEU A 79 -11.02 4.78 9.31
N LEU A 80 -12.22 4.19 9.39
CA LEU A 80 -13.38 4.66 8.65
C LEU A 80 -13.80 6.07 9.07
N GLN A 81 -13.80 6.36 10.38
CA GLN A 81 -14.08 7.69 10.90
C GLN A 81 -13.07 8.73 10.37
N LYS A 82 -11.77 8.37 10.33
CA LYS A 82 -10.72 9.28 9.89
C LYS A 82 -10.79 9.65 8.40
N LEU A 83 -11.42 8.85 7.53
CA LEU A 83 -11.47 9.13 6.08
C LEU A 83 -12.01 10.52 5.74
N GLU A 84 -12.97 11.02 6.52
CA GLU A 84 -13.66 12.29 6.29
C GLU A 84 -12.84 13.52 6.71
N GLU A 85 -11.92 13.36 7.66
CA GLU A 85 -11.27 14.47 8.37
C GLU A 85 -9.81 14.70 7.95
N VAL A 86 -9.31 13.90 7.02
CA VAL A 86 -7.88 13.87 6.65
C VAL A 86 -7.59 14.46 5.28
N SER A 87 -6.33 14.84 5.08
CA SER A 87 -5.81 15.27 3.77
C SER A 87 -6.04 14.22 2.68
N PRO A 88 -6.13 14.62 1.39
CA PRO A 88 -6.31 13.69 0.28
C PRO A 88 -5.28 12.56 0.23
N GLU A 89 -4.01 12.86 0.49
CA GLU A 89 -2.95 11.84 0.49
C GLU A 89 -3.14 10.81 1.62
N LYS A 90 -3.40 11.28 2.85
CA LYS A 90 -3.68 10.40 3.99
C LYS A 90 -4.95 9.57 3.75
N ARG A 91 -5.97 10.14 3.09
CA ARG A 91 -7.20 9.44 2.69
C ARG A 91 -6.90 8.26 1.76
N VAL A 92 -6.03 8.45 0.77
CA VAL A 92 -5.60 7.36 -0.15
C VAL A 92 -4.91 6.25 0.62
N VAL A 93 -3.97 6.58 1.53
CA VAL A 93 -3.27 5.57 2.35
C VAL A 93 -4.25 4.78 3.21
N ILE A 94 -5.15 5.47 3.93
CA ILE A 94 -6.15 4.83 4.81
C ILE A 94 -7.06 3.91 3.98
N ALA A 95 -7.56 4.37 2.83
CA ALA A 95 -8.39 3.55 1.94
C ALA A 95 -7.64 2.30 1.45
N GLY A 96 -6.38 2.45 1.05
CA GLY A 96 -5.51 1.33 0.68
C GLY A 96 -5.34 0.30 1.81
N CYS A 97 -5.04 0.78 3.02
CA CYS A 97 -4.92 -0.06 4.20
C CYS A 97 -6.24 -0.77 4.55
N LEU A 98 -7.38 -0.09 4.46
CA LEU A 98 -8.70 -0.70 4.67
C LEU A 98 -8.95 -1.84 3.69
N TRP A 99 -8.62 -1.67 2.40
CA TRP A 99 -8.68 -2.78 1.44
C TRP A 99 -7.78 -3.96 1.85
N LYS A 100 -6.54 -3.68 2.28
CA LYS A 100 -5.60 -4.73 2.73
C LYS A 100 -6.08 -5.46 3.99
N ILE A 101 -6.77 -4.75 4.89
CA ILE A 101 -7.27 -5.28 6.17
C ILE A 101 -8.50 -6.16 5.94
N ASN A 102 -9.53 -5.66 5.24
CA ASN A 102 -10.83 -6.33 5.16
C ASN A 102 -11.52 -6.22 3.79
N LYS A 103 -10.79 -5.86 2.73
CA LYS A 103 -11.34 -5.66 1.38
C LYS A 103 -12.50 -4.65 1.36
N TYR A 104 -12.36 -3.55 2.12
CA TYR A 104 -13.39 -2.51 2.19
C TYR A 104 -13.81 -2.04 0.79
N LYS A 105 -15.10 -2.22 0.48
CA LYS A 105 -15.64 -2.10 -0.88
C LYS A 105 -15.49 -0.70 -1.50
N LYS A 106 -15.49 0.37 -0.68
CA LYS A 106 -15.34 1.74 -1.18
C LYS A 106 -13.89 2.20 -1.35
N SER A 107 -12.91 1.34 -1.05
CA SER A 107 -11.50 1.75 -1.07
C SER A 107 -11.09 2.26 -2.45
N VAL A 108 -11.45 1.54 -3.51
CA VAL A 108 -11.09 1.92 -4.88
C VAL A 108 -11.75 3.23 -5.27
N SER A 109 -13.05 3.39 -5.01
CA SER A 109 -13.75 4.64 -5.34
C SER A 109 -13.15 5.85 -4.61
N ILE A 110 -12.85 5.71 -3.31
CA ILE A 110 -12.21 6.78 -2.52
C ILE A 110 -10.85 7.17 -3.11
N ILE A 111 -10.03 6.18 -3.49
CA ILE A 111 -8.71 6.41 -4.06
C ILE A 111 -8.82 7.11 -5.42
N LEU A 112 -9.76 6.69 -6.27
CA LEU A 112 -9.98 7.30 -7.59
C LEU A 112 -10.59 8.71 -7.50
N ASP A 113 -11.49 8.96 -6.56
CA ASP A 113 -12.05 10.28 -6.29
C ASP A 113 -10.94 11.24 -5.85
N ALA A 114 -10.06 10.80 -4.94
CA ALA A 114 -8.88 11.58 -4.55
C ALA A 114 -7.94 11.87 -5.73
N LEU A 115 -7.70 10.88 -6.61
CA LEU A 115 -6.89 11.09 -7.82
C LEU A 115 -7.52 12.12 -8.76
N LYS A 116 -8.85 12.10 -8.91
CA LYS A 116 -9.59 13.01 -9.78
C LYS A 116 -9.53 14.45 -9.27
N GLU A 117 -9.70 14.66 -7.97
CA GLU A 117 -9.78 15.98 -7.36
C GLU A 117 -8.39 16.58 -7.05
N HIS A 118 -7.42 15.73 -6.69
CA HIS A 118 -6.13 16.14 -6.13
C HIS A 118 -4.94 15.49 -6.84
N ARG A 119 -5.07 15.26 -8.15
CA ARG A 119 -4.10 14.48 -8.95
C ARG A 119 -2.63 14.78 -8.65
N LYS A 120 -2.26 16.07 -8.64
CA LYS A 120 -0.86 16.48 -8.47
C LYS A 120 -0.28 16.05 -7.13
N ASP A 121 -1.12 16.03 -6.10
CA ASP A 121 -0.72 15.73 -4.73
C ASP A 121 -0.69 14.21 -4.47
N VAL A 122 -1.63 13.47 -5.06
CA VAL A 122 -1.84 12.06 -4.67
C VAL A 122 -1.37 11.03 -5.70
N ILE A 123 -1.00 11.41 -6.93
CA ILE A 123 -0.74 10.44 -8.02
C ILE A 123 0.29 9.37 -7.64
N ASN A 124 1.39 9.73 -6.97
CA ASN A 124 2.39 8.75 -6.56
C ASN A 124 1.84 7.79 -5.52
N THR A 125 1.12 8.32 -4.54
CA THR A 125 0.52 7.56 -3.44
C THR A 125 -0.57 6.62 -3.94
N VAL A 126 -1.42 7.07 -4.87
CA VAL A 126 -2.46 6.25 -5.53
C VAL A 126 -1.87 5.02 -6.20
N PHE A 127 -0.87 5.21 -7.07
CA PHE A 127 -0.29 4.07 -7.78
C PHE A 127 0.57 3.19 -6.86
N SER A 128 1.20 3.76 -5.82
CA SER A 128 1.84 2.95 -4.78
C SER A 128 0.82 2.12 -4.00
N THR A 129 -0.37 2.63 -3.74
CA THR A 129 -1.45 1.88 -3.09
C THR A 129 -1.99 0.79 -4.01
N PHE A 130 -2.17 1.06 -5.30
CA PHE A 130 -2.64 0.06 -6.26
C PHE A 130 -1.68 -1.13 -6.44
N GLN A 131 -0.39 -0.97 -6.15
CA GLN A 131 0.54 -2.11 -6.09
C GLN A 131 0.13 -3.17 -5.07
N ASP A 132 -0.40 -2.77 -3.91
CA ASP A 132 -0.92 -3.71 -2.91
C ASP A 132 -2.25 -4.35 -3.36
N MET A 133 -2.96 -3.73 -4.31
CA MET A 133 -4.30 -4.12 -4.77
C MET A 133 -4.28 -5.10 -5.95
N ALA A 134 -3.26 -5.95 -6.03
CA ALA A 134 -3.09 -6.92 -7.09
C ALA A 134 -4.33 -7.81 -7.30
N GLY A 135 -4.82 -7.83 -8.54
CA GLY A 135 -5.98 -8.64 -8.94
C GLY A 135 -7.35 -8.06 -8.55
N GLU A 136 -7.37 -6.89 -7.91
CA GLU A 136 -8.63 -6.16 -7.68
C GLU A 136 -9.16 -5.63 -9.02
N LYS A 137 -10.44 -5.92 -9.31
CA LYS A 137 -11.04 -5.78 -10.63
C LYS A 137 -11.21 -4.31 -11.04
N GLU A 138 -11.68 -3.46 -10.14
CA GLU A 138 -11.92 -2.04 -10.45
C GLU A 138 -10.59 -1.30 -10.69
N THR A 139 -9.58 -1.61 -9.88
CA THR A 139 -8.20 -1.16 -10.03
C THR A 139 -7.63 -1.62 -11.37
N ALA A 140 -7.77 -2.90 -11.70
CA ALA A 140 -7.32 -3.45 -12.98
C ALA A 140 -7.97 -2.75 -14.18
N LEU A 141 -9.29 -2.49 -14.13
CA LEU A 141 -10.00 -1.74 -15.16
C LEU A 141 -9.46 -0.31 -15.31
N PHE A 142 -9.18 0.36 -14.20
CA PHE A 142 -8.58 1.69 -14.21
C PHE A 142 -7.15 1.70 -14.78
N LEU A 143 -6.31 0.73 -14.42
CA LEU A 143 -4.95 0.62 -14.96
C LEU A 143 -4.98 0.39 -16.47
N LEU A 144 -5.89 -0.45 -16.96
CA LEU A 144 -6.07 -0.68 -18.40
C LEU A 144 -6.54 0.59 -19.13
N SER A 145 -7.48 1.34 -18.56
CA SER A 145 -7.94 2.58 -19.18
C SER A 145 -6.83 3.65 -19.20
N CYS A 146 -5.95 3.68 -18.20
CA CYS A 146 -4.76 4.53 -18.20
C CYS A 146 -3.77 4.16 -19.32
N LEU A 147 -3.57 2.87 -19.59
CA LEU A 147 -2.72 2.44 -20.71
C LEU A 147 -3.32 2.83 -22.06
N GLU A 148 -4.64 2.67 -22.22
CA GLU A 148 -5.38 2.99 -23.45
C GLU A 148 -5.51 4.50 -23.69
N GLY A 149 -5.57 5.32 -22.63
CA GLY A 149 -5.69 6.78 -22.71
C GLY A 149 -4.42 7.54 -23.10
N ASP A 150 -4.57 8.84 -23.38
CA ASP A 150 -3.49 9.68 -23.93
C ASP A 150 -2.59 10.34 -22.87
N ASP A 151 -2.90 10.14 -21.59
CA ASP A 151 -2.12 10.70 -20.50
C ASP A 151 -0.85 9.88 -20.26
N ALA A 152 0.27 10.35 -20.80
CA ALA A 152 1.57 9.68 -20.69
C ALA A 152 2.00 9.39 -19.24
N VAL A 153 1.64 10.27 -18.29
CA VAL A 153 2.00 10.07 -16.88
C VAL A 153 1.18 8.92 -16.30
N LEU A 154 -0.14 8.89 -16.53
CA LEU A 154 -0.99 7.79 -16.08
C LEU A 154 -0.63 6.47 -16.78
N HIS A 155 -0.28 6.52 -18.06
CA HIS A 155 0.17 5.37 -18.82
C HIS A 155 1.42 4.75 -18.16
N ASN A 156 2.47 5.54 -17.95
CA ASN A 156 3.71 5.06 -17.33
C ASN A 156 3.49 4.50 -15.92
N LYS A 157 2.66 5.18 -15.11
CA LYS A 157 2.30 4.73 -13.77
C LYS A 157 1.52 3.40 -13.80
N ALA A 158 0.57 3.26 -14.72
CA ALA A 158 -0.21 2.05 -14.89
C ALA A 158 0.65 0.89 -15.37
N HIS A 159 1.53 1.14 -16.33
CA HIS A 159 2.51 0.19 -16.82
C HIS A 159 3.38 -0.34 -15.67
N THR A 160 4.05 0.55 -14.92
CA THR A 160 4.86 0.15 -13.76
C THR A 160 4.05 -0.65 -12.73
N THR A 161 2.80 -0.27 -12.47
CA THR A 161 1.97 -0.95 -11.48
C THR A 161 1.61 -2.37 -11.92
N LEU A 162 1.30 -2.59 -13.20
CA LEU A 162 1.05 -3.93 -13.74
C LEU A 162 2.31 -4.79 -13.75
N THR A 163 3.47 -4.21 -14.06
CA THR A 163 4.76 -4.89 -13.93
C THR A 163 4.99 -5.34 -12.49
N MET A 164 4.73 -4.47 -11.51
CA MET A 164 4.82 -4.80 -10.08
C MET A 164 3.82 -5.88 -9.66
N TRP A 165 2.61 -5.92 -10.23
CA TRP A 165 1.69 -7.03 -10.00
C TRP A 165 2.26 -8.37 -10.50
N GLY A 166 3.00 -8.36 -11.61
CA GLY A 166 3.80 -9.51 -12.08
C GLY A 166 4.82 -10.01 -11.05
N TYR A 167 5.36 -9.11 -10.23
CA TYR A 167 6.31 -9.46 -9.18
C TYR A 167 5.65 -9.92 -7.88
N MET A 168 4.48 -9.38 -7.53
CA MET A 168 3.93 -9.47 -6.17
C MET A 168 2.63 -10.26 -6.04
N GLY A 169 1.96 -10.63 -7.13
CA GLY A 169 0.68 -11.34 -6.98
C GLY A 169 0.12 -12.06 -8.21
N ILE A 170 0.58 -11.74 -9.42
CA ILE A 170 0.07 -12.33 -10.66
C ILE A 170 1.25 -12.71 -11.57
N PRO A 171 1.96 -13.81 -11.30
CA PRO A 171 3.17 -14.20 -12.03
C PRO A 171 2.98 -14.33 -13.54
N GLU A 172 1.77 -14.58 -14.02
CA GLU A 172 1.42 -14.63 -15.44
C GLU A 172 1.63 -13.29 -16.16
N LEU A 173 1.68 -12.17 -15.43
CA LEU A 173 2.06 -10.86 -15.96
C LEU A 173 3.59 -10.67 -16.07
N ARG A 174 4.39 -11.56 -15.46
CA ARG A 174 5.85 -11.50 -15.48
C ARG A 174 6.40 -12.10 -16.77
N ASP A 175 6.16 -11.40 -17.86
CA ASP A 175 6.69 -11.71 -19.19
C ASP A 175 7.43 -10.45 -19.70
N GLU A 176 8.74 -10.57 -19.94
CA GLU A 176 9.58 -9.46 -20.42
C GLU A 176 9.12 -8.92 -21.78
N SER A 177 8.47 -9.77 -22.59
CA SER A 177 7.89 -9.33 -23.85
C SER A 177 6.62 -8.49 -23.62
N LEU A 178 5.88 -8.77 -22.55
CA LEU A 178 4.67 -8.05 -22.17
C LEU A 178 4.99 -6.68 -21.59
N ASP A 179 5.98 -6.57 -20.71
CA ASP A 179 6.47 -5.30 -20.15
C ASP A 179 6.88 -4.33 -21.27
N LYS A 180 7.76 -4.76 -22.18
CA LYS A 180 8.17 -3.92 -23.32
C LYS A 180 7.00 -3.57 -24.24
N ALA A 181 6.09 -4.50 -24.50
CA ALA A 181 4.95 -4.29 -25.38
C ALA A 181 3.87 -3.37 -24.81
N LEU A 182 3.82 -3.16 -23.49
CA LEU A 182 2.89 -2.25 -22.82
C LEU A 182 3.46 -0.84 -22.62
N SER A 183 4.70 -0.59 -23.05
CA SER A 183 5.33 0.73 -22.99
C SER A 183 4.63 1.78 -23.86
N LEU A 184 4.88 3.06 -23.53
CA LEU A 184 4.35 4.19 -24.29
C LEU A 184 4.94 4.22 -25.70
N GLU A 185 6.21 3.87 -25.84
CA GLU A 185 6.91 3.73 -27.12
C GLU A 185 6.25 2.67 -27.98
N SER A 186 5.97 1.48 -27.42
CA SER A 186 5.28 0.43 -28.17
C SER A 186 3.85 0.83 -28.56
N LYS A 187 3.16 1.64 -27.75
CA LYS A 187 1.83 2.16 -28.09
C LYS A 187 1.87 3.03 -29.35
N THR A 188 2.91 3.86 -29.51
CA THR A 188 3.06 4.78 -30.64
C THR A 188 3.67 4.10 -31.85
N ASP A 189 4.78 3.37 -31.67
CA ASP A 189 5.60 2.85 -32.77
C ASP A 189 5.10 1.49 -33.27
N HIS A 190 4.48 0.70 -32.39
CA HIS A 190 4.06 -0.68 -32.66
C HIS A 190 2.63 -0.96 -32.16
N PRO A 191 1.61 -0.22 -32.62
CA PRO A 191 0.26 -0.25 -32.06
C PRO A 191 -0.38 -1.65 -32.10
N THR A 192 -0.09 -2.48 -33.11
CA THR A 192 -0.58 -3.86 -33.16
C THR A 192 0.02 -4.75 -32.06
N VAL A 193 1.31 -4.57 -31.74
CA VAL A 193 1.99 -5.30 -30.65
C VAL A 193 1.38 -4.88 -29.31
N PHE A 194 1.21 -3.58 -29.10
CA PHE A 194 0.58 -3.02 -27.91
C PHE A 194 -0.86 -3.55 -27.71
N GLN A 195 -1.69 -3.55 -28.75
CA GLN A 195 -3.06 -4.06 -28.66
C GLN A 195 -3.13 -5.56 -28.36
N ASN A 196 -2.19 -6.36 -28.88
CA ASN A 196 -2.11 -7.78 -28.56
C ASN A 196 -1.65 -8.01 -27.10
N ALA A 197 -0.70 -7.21 -26.62
CA ALA A 197 -0.29 -7.21 -25.22
C ALA A 197 -1.46 -6.86 -24.28
N LEU A 198 -2.22 -5.80 -24.59
CA LEU A 198 -3.43 -5.44 -23.83
C LEU A 198 -4.46 -6.57 -23.78
N LYS A 199 -4.71 -7.27 -24.90
CA LYS A 199 -5.60 -8.45 -24.92
C LYS A 199 -5.10 -9.56 -24.01
N THR A 200 -3.79 -9.83 -24.02
CA THR A 200 -3.16 -10.81 -23.14
C THR A 200 -3.34 -10.41 -21.66
N VAL A 201 -3.09 -9.15 -21.30
CA VAL A 201 -3.32 -8.64 -19.93
C VAL A 201 -4.78 -8.77 -19.53
N LYS A 202 -5.73 -8.33 -20.37
CA LYS A 202 -7.18 -8.45 -20.13
C LYS A 202 -7.57 -9.91 -19.85
N ARG A 203 -7.04 -10.85 -20.64
CA ARG A 203 -7.27 -12.29 -20.43
C ARG A 203 -6.72 -12.78 -19.08
N ILE A 204 -5.48 -12.41 -18.74
CA ILE A 204 -4.84 -12.78 -17.45
C ILE A 204 -5.66 -12.24 -16.28
N LEU A 205 -6.07 -10.97 -16.35
CA LEU A 205 -6.87 -10.29 -15.32
C LEU A 205 -8.35 -10.66 -15.34
N LYS A 206 -8.78 -11.54 -16.27
CA LYS A 206 -10.18 -11.96 -16.45
C LYS A 206 -11.14 -10.77 -16.68
N ILE A 207 -10.67 -9.75 -17.37
CA ILE A 207 -11.42 -8.58 -17.81
C ILE A 207 -11.90 -8.85 -19.24
N ARG A 208 -13.20 -8.64 -19.46
CA ARG A 208 -13.86 -8.80 -20.77
C ARG A 208 -13.85 -7.50 -21.54
#